data_AF-A0A2V9BW91-F1
#
_entry.id   AF-A0A2V9BW91-F1
#
_cell.length_a   1.000
_cell.length_b   1.000
_cell.length_c   1.000
_cell.angle_alpha   90.00
_cell.angle_beta   90.00
_cell.angle_gamma   90.00
#
_symmetry.space_group_name_H-M   'P 1'
#
loop_
_entity.id
_entity.type
_entity.pdbx_description
1 polymer ?
#
loop_
_entity_poly.entity_id
_entity_poly.type
_entity_poly.pdbx_seq_one_letter_code
_entity_poly.pdbx_strand_id
1 'polypeptide(L)'
;MRILHVVESLAPRYGGPSVACPALCRELVRRGHEVAIYTTNVDGDRLLDVPLGQPIFEKGVEIRYFPGWIQPREYKLSLPLWRALREKVKTFDVAHIYSVYGFP
;
A
#
# COMPACT_ATOMS: atom_id res chain seq x y z
N MET A 1 3.65 -15.68 -9.65
CA MET A 1 2.44 -14.86 -9.70
C MET A 1 2.81 -13.43 -9.35
N ARG A 2 2.09 -12.47 -9.91
CA ARG A 2 2.15 -11.05 -9.58
C ARG A 2 1.02 -10.74 -8.60
N ILE A 3 1.38 -10.38 -7.37
CA ILE A 3 0.43 -10.19 -6.28
C ILE A 3 0.49 -8.73 -5.82
N LEU A 4 -0.66 -8.05 -5.87
CA LEU A 4 -0.80 -6.69 -5.37
C LEU A 4 -1.45 -6.71 -3.99
N HIS A 5 -0.80 -6.08 -3.02
CA HIS A 5 -1.36 -5.80 -1.71
C HIS A 5 -1.73 -4.31 -1.64
N VAL A 6 -2.97 -4.01 -1.26
CA VAL A 6 -3.45 -2.63 -1.12
C VAL A 6 -3.81 -2.39 0.34
N VAL A 7 -3.08 -1.48 0.99
CA VAL A 7 -3.25 -1.15 2.40
C VAL A 7 -3.30 0.35 2.58
N GLU A 8 -4.21 0.85 3.41
CA GLU A 8 -4.39 2.30 3.60
C GLU A 8 -3.09 3.00 3.96
N SER A 9 -2.36 2.48 4.95
CA SER A 9 -1.12 3.04 5.44
C SER A 9 -0.26 1.98 6.11
N LEU A 10 1.06 2.11 5.95
CA LEU A 10 2.07 1.35 6.67
C LEU A 10 2.62 2.09 7.90
N ALA A 11 2.01 3.22 8.30
CA ALA A 11 2.46 3.95 9.48
C ALA A 11 2.36 3.09 10.75
N PRO A 12 3.41 3.01 11.60
CA PRO A 12 3.44 2.11 12.76
C PRO A 12 2.25 2.24 13.71
N ARG A 13 1.63 3.43 13.80
CA ARG A 13 0.47 3.70 14.66
C ARG A 13 -0.74 2.80 14.39
N TYR A 14 -0.88 2.27 13.17
CA TYR A 14 -2.05 1.48 12.79
C TYR A 14 -1.89 -0.01 13.11
N GLY A 15 -0.69 -0.44 13.54
CA GLY A 15 -0.45 -1.80 14.01
C GLY A 15 -0.82 -2.85 12.96
N GLY A 16 -1.75 -3.75 13.31
CA GLY A 16 -2.24 -4.89 12.52
C GLY A 16 -1.80 -4.94 11.05
N PRO A 17 -2.48 -4.24 10.12
CA PRO A 17 -2.12 -4.26 8.69
C PRO A 17 -0.70 -3.75 8.39
N SER A 18 -0.24 -2.71 9.08
CA SER A 18 1.11 -2.13 8.90
C SER A 18 2.23 -3.10 9.29
N VAL A 19 1.95 -4.09 10.14
CA VAL A 19 2.91 -5.15 10.51
C VAL A 19 2.70 -6.42 9.69
N ALA A 20 1.45 -6.88 9.57
CA ALA A 20 1.10 -8.14 8.92
C ALA A 20 1.29 -8.10 7.39
N CYS A 21 0.97 -6.97 6.74
CA CYS A 21 1.09 -6.85 5.29
C CYS A 21 2.55 -6.99 4.82
N PRO A 22 3.53 -6.21 5.33
CA PRO A 22 4.93 -6.38 4.91
C PRO A 22 5.51 -7.75 5.28
N ALA A 23 5.09 -8.33 6.41
CA ALA A 23 5.53 -9.67 6.83
C ALA A 23 5.05 -10.76 5.86
N LEU A 24 3.78 -10.73 5.48
CA LEU A 24 3.21 -11.66 4.49
C LEU A 24 3.86 -11.47 3.12
N CYS A 25 4.00 -10.23 2.66
CA CYS A 25 4.61 -9.94 1.36
C CYS A 25 6.03 -10.50 1.25
N ARG A 26 6.83 -10.39 2.33
CA ARG A 26 8.17 -10.96 2.38
C ARG A 26 8.17 -12.48 2.20
N GLU A 27 7.24 -13.19 2.82
CA GLU A 27 7.14 -14.64 2.69
C GLU A 27 6.66 -15.05 1.29
N LEU A 28 5.74 -14.29 0.69
CA LEU A 28 5.31 -14.50 -0.70
C LEU A 28 6.47 -14.31 -1.69
N VAL A 29 7.32 -13.30 -1.48
CA VAL A 29 8.56 -13.12 -2.25
C VAL A 29 9.50 -14.31 -2.08
N ARG A 30 9.68 -14.83 -0.85
CA ARG A 30 10.51 -16.02 -0.61
C ARG A 30 10.00 -17.27 -1.32
N ARG A 31 8.72 -17.33 -1.65
CA ARG A 31 8.10 -18.40 -2.45
C ARG A 31 8.20 -18.19 -3.97
N GLY A 32 8.90 -17.15 -4.41
CA GLY A 32 9.13 -16.86 -5.83
C GLY A 32 7.99 -16.08 -6.49
N HIS A 33 7.20 -15.32 -5.71
CA HIS A 33 6.19 -14.42 -6.27
C HIS A 33 6.73 -13.00 -6.44
N GLU A 34 6.23 -12.30 -7.44
CA GLU A 34 6.44 -10.85 -7.60
C GLU A 34 5.37 -10.15 -6.78
N VAL A 35 5.78 -9.37 -5.77
CA VAL A 35 4.86 -8.77 -4.81
C VAL A 35 5.04 -7.26 -4.78
N ALA A 36 3.92 -6.55 -4.92
CA ALA A 36 3.86 -5.11 -4.79
C ALA A 36 2.90 -4.71 -3.66
N ILE A 37 3.25 -3.69 -2.89
CA ILE A 37 2.40 -3.02 -1.91
C ILE A 37 2.11 -1.61 -2.42
N TYR A 38 0.83 -1.30 -2.60
CA TYR A 38 0.34 0.05 -2.85
C TYR A 38 -0.29 0.59 -1.57
N THR A 39 0.20 1.74 -1.13
CA THR A 39 -0.24 2.34 0.14
C THR A 39 -0.13 3.85 0.10
N THR A 40 -0.68 4.54 1.11
CA THR A 40 -0.50 5.99 1.25
C THR A 40 0.56 6.32 2.28
N ASN A 41 1.05 7.56 2.24
CA ASN A 41 1.88 8.11 3.30
C ASN A 41 1.08 8.64 4.50
N VAL A 42 -0.22 8.33 4.64
CA VAL A 42 -1.02 8.87 5.75
C VAL A 42 -0.57 8.32 7.10
N ASP A 43 -0.33 9.19 8.07
CA ASP A 43 0.00 8.86 9.47
C ASP A 43 -0.96 9.60 10.43
N GLY A 44 -2.25 9.30 10.29
CA GLY A 44 -3.37 9.98 10.93
C GLY A 44 -3.48 11.44 10.52
N ASP A 45 -3.08 12.37 11.37
CA ASP A 45 -3.10 13.81 11.07
C ASP A 45 -1.77 14.33 10.50
N ARG A 46 -0.83 13.43 10.25
CA ARG A 46 0.46 13.70 9.64
C ARG A 46 0.64 12.85 8.40
N LEU A 47 1.74 13.12 7.69
CA LEU A 47 2.20 12.33 6.57
C LEU A 47 3.58 11.76 6.90
N LEU A 48 3.83 10.51 6.51
CA LEU A 48 5.15 9.89 6.57
C LEU A 48 6.09 10.61 5.60
N ASP A 49 7.32 10.84 6.05
CA ASP A 49 8.42 11.30 5.21
C ASP A 49 9.01 10.11 4.45
N VAL A 50 8.38 9.78 3.33
CA VAL A 50 8.74 8.67 2.45
C VAL A 50 8.68 9.10 0.98
N PRO A 51 9.50 8.51 0.10
CA PRO A 51 9.43 8.84 -1.31
C PRO A 51 8.07 8.47 -1.92
N LEU A 52 7.44 9.43 -2.62
CA LEU A 52 6.10 9.27 -3.19
C LEU A 52 6.14 9.03 -4.70
N GLY A 53 5.17 8.27 -5.20
CA GLY A 53 4.94 8.05 -6.63
C GLY A 53 5.98 7.17 -7.33
N GLN A 54 6.98 6.67 -6.61
CA GLN A 54 8.05 5.83 -7.13
C GLN A 54 8.18 4.52 -6.36
N PRO A 55 8.62 3.43 -7.03
CA PRO A 55 8.84 2.15 -6.35
C PRO A 55 10.06 2.22 -5.43
N ILE A 56 9.89 1.67 -4.23
CA ILE A 56 10.95 1.41 -3.26
C ILE A 56 11.02 -0.11 -3.09
N PHE A 57 12.20 -0.69 -3.04
CA PHE A 57 12.35 -2.13 -2.85
C PHE A 57 12.85 -2.45 -1.45
N GLU A 58 12.03 -3.16 -0.68
CA GLU A 58 12.39 -3.63 0.65
C GLU A 58 12.32 -5.16 0.72
N LYS A 59 13.48 -5.80 0.90
CA LYS A 59 13.58 -7.27 1.01
C LYS A 59 12.87 -8.01 -0.14
N GLY A 60 12.97 -7.44 -1.34
CA GLY A 60 12.37 -7.97 -2.57
C GLY A 60 10.89 -7.64 -2.80
N VAL A 61 10.25 -6.90 -1.88
CA VAL A 61 8.89 -6.38 -2.06
C VAL A 61 8.97 -4.99 -2.69
N GLU A 62 8.24 -4.75 -3.77
CA GLU A 62 8.03 -3.39 -4.28
C GLU A 62 7.02 -2.68 -3.39
N ILE A 63 7.34 -1.50 -2.87
CA ILE A 63 6.45 -0.65 -2.09
C ILE A 63 6.32 0.67 -2.82
N ARG A 64 5.09 1.10 -3.07
CA ARG A 64 4.81 2.41 -3.65
C ARG A 64 3.88 3.19 -2.75
N TYR A 65 4.40 4.29 -2.23
CA TYR A 65 3.64 5.25 -1.44
C TYR A 65 3.00 6.29 -2.36
N PHE A 66 1.73 6.56 -2.12
CA PHE A 66 0.95 7.60 -2.78
C PHE A 66 0.62 8.71 -1.77
N PRO A 67 0.52 9.97 -2.19
CA PRO A 67 0.04 11.02 -1.30
C PRO A 67 -1.40 10.73 -0.92
N GLY A 68 -1.69 10.68 0.38
CA GLY A 68 -3.06 10.61 0.88
C GLY A 68 -3.55 11.95 1.40
N TRP A 69 -4.84 12.21 1.21
CA TRP A 69 -5.52 13.40 1.72
C TRP A 69 -6.06 13.09 3.11
N ILE A 70 -5.68 13.90 4.10
CA ILE A 70 -6.03 13.76 5.53
C ILE A 70 -7.10 14.76 6.01
N GLN A 71 -7.79 15.46 5.10
CA GLN A 71 -8.74 16.53 5.41
C GLN A 71 -9.99 16.47 4.51
N PRO A 72 -11.22 16.45 5.06
CA PRO A 72 -11.56 16.34 6.48
C PRO A 72 -11.19 14.97 7.06
N ARG A 73 -10.88 14.93 8.37
CA ARG A 73 -10.20 13.83 9.09
C ARG A 73 -10.85 12.44 8.97
N GLU A 74 -12.11 12.38 8.54
CA GLU A 74 -12.93 11.17 8.43
C GLU A 74 -12.57 10.33 7.20
N TYR A 75 -11.96 10.93 6.18
CA TYR A 75 -11.64 10.26 4.92
C TYR A 75 -10.14 10.34 4.63
N LYS A 76 -9.55 9.19 4.32
CA LYS A 76 -8.18 9.07 3.82
C LYS A 76 -8.29 8.75 2.34
N LEU A 77 -8.18 9.73 1.46
CA LEU A 77 -8.40 9.55 0.02
C LEU A 77 -7.16 9.85 -0.80
N SER A 78 -6.92 9.09 -1.87
CA SER A 78 -5.75 9.25 -2.73
C SER A 78 -6.13 9.04 -4.18
N LEU A 79 -6.36 10.16 -4.87
CA LEU A 79 -6.59 10.15 -6.32
C LEU A 79 -5.41 9.52 -7.09
N PRO A 80 -4.13 9.75 -6.71
CA PRO A 80 -3.01 9.10 -7.39
C PRO A 80 -3.00 7.57 -7.20
N LEU A 81 -3.34 7.08 -6.00
CA LEU A 81 -3.48 5.64 -5.79
C LEU A 81 -4.64 5.07 -6.61
N TRP A 82 -5.80 5.73 -6.60
CA TRP A 82 -6.95 5.30 -7.39
C TRP A 82 -6.61 5.19 -8.89
N ARG A 83 -5.90 6.18 -9.44
CA ARG A 83 -5.41 6.15 -10.83
C ARG A 83 -4.46 4.97 -11.06
N ALA A 84 -3.47 4.80 -10.19
CA ALA A 84 -2.51 3.71 -10.30
C ALA A 84 -3.18 2.33 -10.23
N LEU A 85 -4.17 2.15 -9.35
CA LEU A 85 -4.97 0.94 -9.27
C LEU A 85 -5.75 0.71 -10.55
N ARG A 86 -6.46 1.73 -11.05
CA ARG A 86 -7.24 1.63 -12.30
C ARG A 86 -6.37 1.22 -13.49
N GLU A 87 -5.14 1.70 -13.56
CA GLU A 87 -4.20 1.42 -14.65
C GLU A 87 -3.48 0.08 -14.49
N LYS A 88 -3.07 -0.27 -13.26
CA LYS A 88 -2.13 -1.37 -13.02
C LYS A 88 -2.76 -2.61 -12.41
N VAL A 89 -3.93 -2.56 -11.77
CA VAL A 89 -4.49 -3.73 -11.08
C VAL A 89 -4.67 -4.94 -12.00
N LYS A 90 -4.98 -4.70 -13.28
CA LYS A 90 -5.14 -5.75 -14.31
C LYS A 90 -3.83 -6.44 -14.69
N THR A 91 -2.68 -5.88 -14.32
CA THR A 91 -1.38 -6.51 -14.54
C THR A 91 -0.99 -7.44 -13.38
N PHE A 92 -1.83 -7.60 -12.37
CA PHE A 92 -1.59 -8.54 -11.28
C PHE A 92 -2.55 -9.73 -11.42
N ASP A 93 -2.09 -10.90 -10.99
CA ASP A 93 -2.89 -12.12 -11.00
C ASP A 93 -3.90 -12.12 -9.84
N VAL A 94 -3.52 -11.52 -8.70
CA VAL A 94 -4.33 -11.40 -7.48
C VAL A 94 -4.12 -10.03 -6.84
N ALA A 95 -5.21 -9.42 -6.35
CA ALA A 95 -5.17 -8.25 -5.50
C ALA A 95 -5.77 -8.55 -4.12
N HIS A 96 -5.01 -8.29 -3.06
CA HIS A 96 -5.41 -8.46 -1.67
C HIS A 96 -5.56 -7.10 -0.98
N ILE A 97 -6.77 -6.80 -0.52
CA ILE A 97 -7.14 -5.51 0.08
C ILE A 97 -7.29 -5.68 1.59
N TYR A 98 -6.62 -4.83 2.37
CA TYR A 98 -6.58 -4.93 3.84
C TYR A 98 -7.69 -4.17 4.56
N SER A 99 -8.45 -3.34 3.85
CA SER A 99 -9.55 -2.56 4.41
C SER A 99 -10.73 -2.55 3.46
N VAL A 100 -11.92 -2.79 4.01
CA VAL A 100 -13.19 -2.76 3.27
C VAL A 100 -13.85 -1.38 3.40
N TYR A 101 -13.58 -0.67 4.49
CA TYR A 101 -14.26 0.57 4.86
C TYR A 101 -13.40 1.83 4.75
N GLY A 102 -12.08 1.68 4.66
CA GLY A 102 -11.20 2.78 4.28
C GLY A 102 -10.58 2.48 2.92
N PHE A 103 -10.97 3.28 1.95
CA PHE A 103 -10.35 3.29 0.64
C PHE A 103 -9.31 4.41 0.63
N PRO A 104 -8.02 4.10 0.50
CA PRO A 104 -6.97 5.10 0.57
C PRO A 104 -6.99 6.21 -0.47
#